data_AF-A0AAU3L095-F1
#
_entry.id   AF-A0AAU3L095-F1
#
_cell.length_a   1.000
_cell.length_b   1.000
_cell.length_c   1.000
_cell.angle_alpha   90.00
_cell.angle_beta   90.00
_cell.angle_gamma   90.00
#
_symmetry.space_group_name_H-M   'P 1'
#
loop_
_entity.id
_entity.type
_entity.pdbx_description
1 polymer ?
#
loop_
_entity_poly.entity_id
_entity_poly.type
_entity_poly.pdbx_seq_one_letter_code
_entity_poly.pdbx_strand_id
1 'polypeptide(L)'
;MWFRIGAVLDLADAGPAIMKELERRGIISNSSDAFGRLYRLYEAVRVPKPMNYFLVDDQDPDKVLEIFVRVNSGGTTLSYSDLLLSMATNQWKELDAREEVRSLVTELNSNAGRQFSFSKDVVLKTALAIADVDVRFKVTNFTQGNMAKVEAAWPQIKGALLQAATLLQQFGFTDRNLTANSVIIPVAHYLHLRGATDSYLNSSADAADRSVLQGWVTRSLIKRGIWGSGLDTTLTRLREVLTGNTIGSFPAVEIEAAVAAVGKSLSFDAAEIDELLNLKYAGQRTFSVLSVL
;
A
#
# COMPACT_ATOMS: atom_id res chain seq x y z
N MET A 1 48.12 -2.68 18.95
CA MET A 1 47.74 -2.98 20.34
C MET A 1 46.39 -3.67 20.33
N TRP A 2 46.27 -4.81 21.01
CA TRP A 2 44.96 -5.42 21.29
C TRP A 2 44.44 -4.90 22.63
N PHE A 3 43.20 -4.39 22.64
CA PHE A 3 42.51 -3.93 23.84
C PHE A 3 41.14 -4.59 23.88
N ARG A 4 40.77 -5.20 25.02
CA ARG A 4 39.48 -5.87 25.18
C ARG A 4 38.39 -4.80 25.25
N ILE A 5 37.45 -4.81 24.31
CA ILE A 5 36.39 -3.79 24.22
C ILE A 5 35.66 -3.61 25.55
N GLY A 6 35.27 -4.70 26.22
CA GLY A 6 34.57 -4.62 27.51
C GLY A 6 35.36 -3.92 28.62
N ALA A 7 36.70 -3.94 28.59
CA ALA A 7 37.53 -3.28 29.60
C ALA A 7 37.49 -1.75 29.48
N VAL A 8 36.93 -1.18 28.40
CA VAL A 8 36.74 0.27 28.27
C VAL A 8 35.71 0.77 29.29
N LEU A 9 34.79 -0.09 29.74
CA LEU A 9 33.77 0.22 30.75
C LEU A 9 34.36 0.40 32.16
N ASP A 10 35.59 -0.07 32.37
CA ASP A 10 36.30 0.04 33.64
C ASP A 10 37.16 1.32 33.71
N LEU A 11 37.31 2.06 32.60
CA LEU A 11 38.04 3.32 32.56
C LEU A 11 37.20 4.45 33.16
N ALA A 12 37.68 5.06 34.24
CA ALA A 12 36.94 6.10 34.97
C ALA A 12 36.70 7.38 34.15
N ASP A 13 37.64 7.74 33.26
CA ASP A 13 37.60 8.97 32.46
C ASP A 13 38.32 8.79 31.11
N ALA A 14 38.13 9.75 30.21
CA ALA A 14 38.69 9.74 28.86
C ALA A 14 40.14 10.28 28.78
N GLY A 15 40.80 10.56 29.90
CA GLY A 15 42.11 11.23 29.95
C GLY A 15 43.07 10.51 30.89
N PRO A 16 43.18 10.92 32.17
CA PRO A 16 44.01 10.25 33.18
C PRO A 16 43.89 8.72 33.23
N ALA A 17 42.68 8.15 33.15
CA ALA A 17 42.50 6.70 33.22
C ALA A 17 43.04 5.98 31.97
N ILE A 18 42.86 6.59 30.79
CA ILE A 18 43.44 6.08 29.53
C ILE A 18 44.97 6.13 29.60
N MET A 19 45.54 7.25 30.06
CA MET A 19 47.00 7.41 30.20
C MET A 19 47.58 6.37 31.16
N LYS A 20 46.96 6.19 32.34
CA LYS A 20 47.38 5.19 33.33
C LYS A 20 47.32 3.76 32.76
N GLU A 21 46.32 3.46 31.94
CA GLU A 21 46.18 2.15 31.30
C GLU A 21 47.23 1.91 30.21
N LEU A 22 47.65 2.96 29.49
CA LEU A 22 48.74 2.89 28.52
C LEU A 22 50.11 2.74 29.21
N GLU A 23 50.34 3.49 30.29
CA GLU A 23 51.55 3.39 31.12
C GLU A 23 51.69 2.00 31.75
N ARG A 24 50.60 1.46 32.33
CA ARG A 24 50.56 0.10 32.89
C ARG A 24 50.98 -0.97 31.88
N ARG A 25 50.77 -0.71 30.59
CA ARG A 25 51.09 -1.62 29.49
C ARG A 25 52.44 -1.31 28.81
N GLY A 26 53.20 -0.35 29.34
CA GLY A 26 54.51 0.02 28.82
C GLY A 26 54.48 0.75 27.47
N ILE A 27 53.34 1.35 27.09
CA ILE A 27 53.15 2.02 25.80
C ILE A 27 53.45 3.51 25.97
N ILE A 28 54.73 3.86 26.06
CA ILE A 28 55.21 5.21 26.37
C ILE A 28 55.69 5.95 25.10
N SER A 29 56.30 5.22 24.16
CA SER A 29 56.98 5.78 22.97
C SER A 29 56.07 6.07 21.76
N ASN A 30 54.85 5.53 21.72
CA ASN A 30 53.80 5.81 20.70
C ASN A 30 52.49 6.29 21.37
N SER A 31 52.61 7.01 22.47
CA SER A 31 51.51 7.35 23.38
C SER A 31 50.37 8.12 22.71
N SER A 32 50.67 9.05 21.79
CA SER A 32 49.65 9.86 21.11
C SER A 32 48.69 9.03 20.25
N ASP A 33 49.20 8.09 19.45
CA ASP A 33 48.36 7.26 18.57
C ASP A 33 47.59 6.20 19.35
N ALA A 34 48.23 5.62 20.38
CA ALA A 34 47.58 4.65 21.25
C ALA A 34 46.47 5.31 22.08
N PHE A 35 46.73 6.52 22.59
CA PHE A 35 45.76 7.35 23.28
C PHE A 35 44.60 7.70 22.34
N GLY A 36 44.86 8.22 21.15
CA GLY A 36 43.82 8.59 20.19
C GLY A 36 42.90 7.42 19.82
N ARG A 37 43.44 6.19 19.69
CA ARG A 37 42.63 4.99 19.42
C ARG A 37 41.78 4.58 20.60
N LEU A 38 42.34 4.58 21.82
CA LEU A 38 41.60 4.21 23.02
C LEU A 38 40.58 5.28 23.41
N TYR A 39 40.88 6.56 23.17
CA TYR A 39 39.97 7.68 23.32
C TYR A 39 38.76 7.55 22.39
N ARG A 40 38.96 7.25 21.10
CA ARG A 40 37.84 7.01 20.16
C ARG A 40 36.97 5.84 20.58
N LEU A 41 37.58 4.77 21.11
CA LEU A 41 36.83 3.63 21.64
C LEU A 41 36.05 4.01 22.90
N TYR A 42 36.65 4.78 23.81
CA TYR A 42 36.00 5.31 25.00
C TYR A 42 34.80 6.17 24.62
N GLU A 43 34.97 7.11 23.70
CA GLU A 43 33.91 7.99 23.21
C GLU A 43 32.78 7.19 22.58
N ALA A 44 33.08 6.23 21.69
CA ALA A 44 32.07 5.43 21.01
C ALA A 44 31.22 4.55 21.95
N VAL A 45 31.77 4.13 23.09
CA VAL A 45 31.10 3.20 24.02
C VAL A 45 30.51 3.91 25.23
N ARG A 46 31.21 4.92 25.79
CA ARG A 46 30.84 5.56 27.06
C ARG A 46 30.22 6.94 26.91
N VAL A 47 30.45 7.63 25.80
CA VAL A 47 29.82 8.94 25.56
C VAL A 47 28.50 8.70 24.83
N PRO A 48 27.34 8.80 25.51
CA PRO A 48 26.07 8.63 24.86
C PRO A 48 25.93 9.72 23.79
N LYS A 49 25.78 9.31 22.53
CA LYS A 49 25.35 10.24 21.49
C LYS A 49 23.93 10.69 21.84
N PRO A 50 23.61 12.00 21.80
CA PRO A 50 22.25 12.44 22.00
C PRO A 50 21.38 11.79 20.93
N MET A 51 20.58 10.80 21.32
CA MET A 51 19.49 10.34 20.49
C MET A 51 18.39 11.39 20.62
N ASN A 52 18.01 12.00 19.51
CA ASN A 52 16.79 12.79 19.48
C ASN A 52 15.63 11.83 19.75
N TYR A 53 15.13 11.85 20.97
CA TYR A 53 13.89 11.20 21.33
C TYR A 53 12.82 12.27 21.51
N PHE A 54 11.64 11.98 20.99
CA PHE A 54 10.45 12.80 21.22
C PHE A 54 9.52 11.93 22.06
N LEU A 55 9.14 12.42 23.25
CA LEU A 55 8.10 11.76 24.03
C LEU A 55 6.77 12.06 23.34
N VAL A 56 6.05 11.01 22.95
CA VAL A 56 4.70 11.11 22.40
C VAL A 56 3.76 10.75 23.53
N ASP A 57 3.12 11.77 24.11
CA ASP A 57 2.13 11.59 25.19
C ASP A 57 0.75 11.14 24.65
N ASP A 58 0.57 11.21 23.33
CA ASP A 58 -0.65 10.80 22.64
C ASP A 58 -0.65 9.27 22.39
N GLN A 59 -1.66 8.58 22.91
CA GLN A 59 -1.83 7.14 22.73
C GLN A 59 -2.56 6.76 21.43
N ASP A 60 -2.77 7.71 20.51
CA ASP A 60 -3.36 7.44 19.20
C ASP A 60 -2.52 6.38 18.45
N PRO A 61 -3.07 5.17 18.23
CA PRO A 61 -2.37 4.09 17.55
C PRO A 61 -1.97 4.45 16.12
N ASP A 62 -2.73 5.32 15.43
CA ASP A 62 -2.41 5.78 14.07
C ASP A 62 -1.13 6.62 14.07
N LYS A 63 -0.95 7.51 15.05
CA LYS A 63 0.27 8.33 15.19
C LYS A 63 1.49 7.49 15.55
N VAL A 64 1.33 6.53 16.46
CA VAL A 64 2.41 5.60 16.81
C VAL A 64 2.86 4.82 15.58
N LEU A 65 1.89 4.36 14.76
CA LEU A 65 2.17 3.63 13.54
C LEU A 65 2.87 4.50 12.48
N GLU A 66 2.43 5.74 12.30
CA GLU A 66 3.05 6.69 11.37
C GLU A 66 4.51 6.98 11.76
N ILE A 67 4.78 7.19 13.05
CA ILE A 67 6.14 7.35 13.58
C ILE A 67 6.96 6.09 13.31
N PHE A 68 6.40 4.91 13.57
CA PHE A 68 7.08 3.64 13.32
C PHE A 68 7.48 3.48 11.85
N VAL A 69 6.58 3.77 10.91
CA VAL A 69 6.88 3.71 9.47
C VAL A 69 7.98 4.73 9.12
N ARG A 70 7.88 5.95 9.63
CA ARG A 70 8.89 7.00 9.38
C ARG A 70 10.27 6.61 9.90
N VAL A 71 10.36 6.02 11.09
CA VAL A 71 11.66 5.59 11.66
C VAL A 71 12.22 4.36 10.92
N ASN A 72 11.37 3.40 10.54
CA ASN A 72 11.80 2.22 9.77
C ASN A 72 12.15 2.54 8.32
N SER A 73 11.69 3.68 7.77
CA SER A 73 12.06 4.12 6.42
C SER A 73 13.55 4.48 6.26
N GLY A 74 14.29 4.64 7.37
CA GLY A 74 15.75 4.74 7.36
C GLY A 74 16.49 3.40 7.21
N GLY A 75 15.78 2.26 7.24
CA GLY A 75 16.29 0.90 7.08
C GLY A 75 15.48 0.08 6.06
N THR A 76 15.16 -1.18 6.34
CA THR A 76 14.26 -1.98 5.50
C THR A 76 12.82 -1.48 5.66
N THR A 77 12.26 -0.84 4.63
CA THR A 77 10.90 -0.31 4.62
C THR A 77 9.86 -1.40 4.83
N LEU A 78 9.32 -1.50 6.04
CA LEU A 78 8.04 -2.16 6.29
C LEU A 78 6.92 -1.27 5.76
N SER A 79 6.03 -1.82 4.92
CA SER A 79 4.90 -1.05 4.43
C SER A 79 3.86 -0.90 5.54
N TYR A 80 3.13 0.22 5.51
CA TYR A 80 2.01 0.46 6.43
C TYR A 80 0.98 -0.70 6.39
N SER A 81 0.77 -1.29 5.21
CA SER A 81 -0.08 -2.48 5.03
C SER A 81 0.47 -3.73 5.72
N ASP A 82 1.79 -3.93 5.81
CA ASP A 82 2.39 -5.08 6.52
C ASP A 82 2.16 -4.99 8.03
N LEU A 83 2.15 -3.79 8.58
CA LEU A 83 1.89 -3.57 10.00
C LEU A 83 0.42 -3.79 10.36
N LEU A 84 -0.49 -3.32 9.51
CA LEU A 84 -1.92 -3.60 9.66
C LEU A 84 -2.24 -5.08 9.47
N LEU A 85 -1.57 -5.75 8.52
CA LEU A 85 -1.65 -7.21 8.39
C LEU A 85 -1.19 -7.92 9.66
N SER A 86 -0.08 -7.49 10.25
CA SER A 86 0.40 -8.04 11.52
C SER A 86 -0.64 -7.87 12.65
N MET A 87 -1.40 -6.79 12.64
CA MET A 87 -2.49 -6.59 13.59
C MET A 87 -3.71 -7.46 13.25
N ALA A 88 -4.08 -7.56 11.97
CA ALA A 88 -5.20 -8.36 11.48
C ALA A 88 -5.01 -9.86 11.74
N THR A 89 -3.79 -10.40 11.59
CA THR A 89 -3.47 -11.81 11.89
C THR A 89 -3.83 -12.20 13.32
N ASN A 90 -3.74 -11.26 14.28
CA ASN A 90 -4.13 -11.53 15.67
C ASN A 90 -5.64 -11.50 15.91
N GLN A 91 -6.42 -10.99 14.94
CA GLN A 91 -7.88 -10.81 15.08
C GLN A 91 -8.67 -11.87 14.32
N TRP A 92 -8.12 -12.41 13.23
CA TRP A 92 -8.71 -13.52 12.49
C TRP A 92 -8.57 -14.81 13.30
N LYS A 93 -9.62 -15.63 13.33
CA LYS A 93 -9.68 -16.82 14.20
C LYS A 93 -9.58 -18.12 13.43
N GLU A 94 -10.16 -18.16 12.23
CA GLU A 94 -10.31 -19.38 11.43
C GLU A 94 -9.28 -19.44 10.30
N LEU A 95 -8.93 -18.27 9.75
CA LEU A 95 -8.02 -18.15 8.61
C LEU A 95 -6.72 -17.42 9.01
N ASP A 96 -5.60 -17.84 8.41
CA ASP A 96 -4.36 -17.07 8.51
C ASP A 96 -4.43 -15.89 7.53
N ALA A 97 -4.76 -14.71 8.06
CA ALA A 97 -4.89 -13.49 7.27
C ALA A 97 -3.65 -13.18 6.41
N ARG A 98 -2.45 -13.49 6.91
CA ARG A 98 -1.20 -13.17 6.20
C ARG A 98 -1.01 -14.10 5.01
N GLU A 99 -1.21 -15.39 5.21
CA GLU A 99 -1.10 -16.38 4.14
C GLU A 99 -2.22 -16.23 3.11
N GLU A 100 -3.44 -15.98 3.54
CA GLU A 100 -4.59 -15.74 2.65
C GLU A 100 -4.36 -14.52 1.73
N VAL A 101 -3.94 -13.39 2.30
CA VAL A 101 -3.63 -12.19 1.51
C VAL A 101 -2.45 -12.43 0.57
N ARG A 102 -1.40 -13.10 1.03
CA ARG A 102 -0.22 -13.43 0.21
C ARG A 102 -0.60 -14.34 -0.96
N SER A 103 -1.40 -15.36 -0.70
CA SER A 103 -1.90 -16.28 -1.72
C SER A 103 -2.74 -15.55 -2.75
N LEU A 104 -3.71 -14.74 -2.31
CA LEU A 104 -4.57 -13.97 -3.20
C LEU A 104 -3.79 -12.99 -4.07
N VAL A 105 -2.81 -12.26 -3.52
CA VAL A 105 -1.93 -11.39 -4.32
C VAL A 105 -1.19 -12.18 -5.40
N THR A 106 -0.72 -13.39 -5.07
CA THR A 106 -0.04 -14.27 -6.03
C THR A 106 -1.01 -14.71 -7.14
N GLU A 107 -2.23 -15.12 -6.77
CA GLU A 107 -3.27 -15.53 -7.72
C GLU A 107 -3.72 -14.40 -8.65
N LEU A 108 -3.83 -13.17 -8.14
CA LEU A 108 -4.21 -11.99 -8.93
C LEU A 108 -3.15 -11.62 -9.97
N ASN A 109 -1.87 -11.79 -9.62
CA ASN A 109 -0.77 -11.29 -10.44
C ASN A 109 -0.25 -12.29 -11.47
N SER A 110 -0.25 -13.59 -11.15
CA SER A 110 0.50 -14.60 -11.92
C SER A 110 -0.32 -15.80 -12.40
N ASN A 111 -1.55 -16.01 -11.89
CA ASN A 111 -2.34 -17.18 -12.27
C ASN A 111 -3.22 -16.88 -13.50
N ALA A 112 -3.67 -17.93 -14.19
CA ALA A 112 -4.55 -17.85 -15.37
C ALA A 112 -4.02 -16.94 -16.50
N GLY A 113 -2.69 -16.90 -16.68
CA GLY A 113 -2.04 -16.06 -17.69
C GLY A 113 -2.10 -14.56 -17.40
N ARG A 114 -2.56 -14.16 -16.21
CA ARG A 114 -2.54 -12.76 -15.77
C ARG A 114 -1.11 -12.26 -15.64
N GLN A 115 -0.94 -10.98 -15.90
CA GLN A 115 0.33 -10.27 -15.78
C GLN A 115 0.03 -8.93 -15.13
N PHE A 116 -0.12 -8.92 -13.80
CA PHE A 116 -0.40 -7.72 -13.02
C PHE A 116 0.61 -7.55 -11.87
N SER A 117 0.58 -6.40 -11.21
CA SER A 117 1.41 -6.05 -10.05
C SER A 117 0.58 -5.52 -8.87
N PHE A 118 -0.63 -6.06 -8.67
CA PHE A 118 -1.49 -5.69 -7.55
C PHE A 118 -0.77 -5.93 -6.22
N SER A 119 -0.82 -4.93 -5.35
CA SER A 119 -0.21 -4.97 -4.03
C SER A 119 -1.18 -5.50 -2.97
N LYS A 120 -0.64 -5.87 -1.81
CA LYS A 120 -1.45 -6.22 -0.62
C LYS A 120 -2.39 -5.08 -0.21
N ASP A 121 -1.96 -3.83 -0.38
CA ASP A 121 -2.76 -2.64 -0.08
C ASP A 121 -4.08 -2.64 -0.86
N VAL A 122 -4.03 -2.93 -2.16
CA VAL A 122 -5.22 -3.00 -3.01
C VAL A 122 -6.16 -4.11 -2.57
N VAL A 123 -5.63 -5.29 -2.23
CA VAL A 123 -6.43 -6.42 -1.73
C VAL A 123 -7.14 -6.05 -0.43
N LEU A 124 -6.42 -5.48 0.52
CA LEU A 124 -6.95 -5.09 1.82
C LEU A 124 -7.93 -3.91 1.73
N LYS A 125 -7.69 -2.89 0.89
CA LYS A 125 -8.67 -1.82 0.61
C LYS A 125 -9.96 -2.37 0.04
N THR A 126 -9.86 -3.34 -0.88
CA THR A 126 -11.03 -4.01 -1.44
C THR A 126 -11.77 -4.81 -0.38
N ALA A 127 -11.04 -5.52 0.49
CA ALA A 127 -11.61 -6.29 1.59
C ALA A 127 -12.40 -5.40 2.56
N LEU A 128 -11.84 -4.24 2.95
CA LEU A 128 -12.54 -3.25 3.78
C LEU A 128 -13.78 -2.70 3.07
N ALA A 129 -13.65 -2.35 1.78
CA ALA A 129 -14.76 -1.80 1.00
C ALA A 129 -15.94 -2.76 0.91
N ILE A 130 -15.68 -4.04 0.63
CA ILE A 130 -16.71 -5.08 0.51
C ILE A 130 -17.30 -5.46 1.89
N ALA A 131 -16.48 -5.52 2.94
CA ALA A 131 -16.93 -5.88 4.29
C ALA A 131 -17.67 -4.74 5.03
N ASP A 132 -18.05 -3.69 4.32
CA ASP A 132 -18.72 -2.50 4.86
C ASP A 132 -17.91 -1.74 5.94
N VAL A 133 -16.58 -1.82 5.88
CA VAL A 133 -15.66 -1.12 6.78
C VAL A 133 -15.07 0.10 6.08
N ASP A 134 -14.79 1.19 6.80
CA ASP A 134 -14.14 2.37 6.21
C ASP A 134 -12.85 1.97 5.47
N VAL A 135 -12.76 2.38 4.20
CA VAL A 135 -11.70 2.00 3.26
C VAL A 135 -10.36 2.67 3.60
N ARG A 136 -10.40 3.75 4.39
CA ARG A 136 -9.19 4.42 4.88
C ARG A 136 -8.36 3.45 5.69
N PHE A 137 -7.06 3.46 5.43
CA PHE A 137 -6.10 2.62 6.12
C PHE A 137 -5.75 3.22 7.48
N LYS A 138 -6.65 3.06 8.45
CA LYS A 138 -6.48 3.50 9.83
C LYS A 138 -6.51 2.31 10.77
N VAL A 139 -5.64 2.29 11.78
CA VAL A 139 -5.59 1.28 12.85
C VAL A 139 -6.96 1.11 13.50
N THR A 140 -7.72 2.19 13.65
CA THR A 140 -9.10 2.17 14.17
C THR A 140 -10.06 1.31 13.35
N ASN A 141 -9.75 1.01 12.09
CA ASN A 141 -10.56 0.14 11.24
C ASN A 141 -10.23 -1.35 11.43
N PHE A 142 -9.09 -1.69 12.03
CA PHE A 142 -8.60 -3.07 12.25
C PHE A 142 -8.95 -3.59 13.65
N THR A 143 -10.16 -3.28 14.13
CA THR A 143 -10.71 -3.82 15.37
C THR A 143 -11.15 -5.28 15.20
N GLN A 144 -11.27 -6.01 16.31
CA GLN A 144 -11.76 -7.40 16.29
C GLN A 144 -13.11 -7.54 15.56
N GLY A 145 -14.05 -6.62 15.81
CA GLY A 145 -15.38 -6.66 15.19
C GLY A 145 -15.33 -6.44 13.67
N ASN A 146 -14.53 -5.48 13.19
CA ASN A 146 -14.36 -5.24 11.76
C ASN A 146 -13.61 -6.39 11.08
N MET A 147 -12.56 -6.92 11.72
CA MET A 147 -11.81 -8.05 11.17
C MET A 147 -12.65 -9.32 11.09
N ALA A 148 -13.55 -9.57 12.05
CA ALA A 148 -14.51 -10.66 11.95
C ALA A 148 -15.46 -10.51 10.75
N LYS A 149 -15.91 -9.29 10.43
CA LYS A 149 -16.70 -9.04 9.20
C LYS A 149 -15.89 -9.34 7.94
N VAL A 150 -14.64 -8.89 7.90
CA VAL A 150 -13.74 -9.13 6.76
C VAL A 150 -13.46 -10.63 6.59
N GLU A 151 -13.15 -11.34 7.67
CA GLU A 151 -12.89 -12.79 7.64
C GLU A 151 -14.12 -13.57 7.18
N ALA A 152 -15.32 -13.21 7.66
CA ALA A 152 -16.57 -13.84 7.24
C ALA A 152 -16.91 -13.60 5.76
N ALA A 153 -16.57 -12.41 5.23
CA ALA A 153 -16.79 -12.04 3.83
C ALA A 153 -15.62 -12.44 2.90
N TRP A 154 -14.56 -13.06 3.44
CA TRP A 154 -13.33 -13.32 2.71
C TRP A 154 -13.50 -14.15 1.43
N PRO A 155 -14.30 -15.23 1.40
CA PRO A 155 -14.54 -15.99 0.17
C PRO A 155 -15.14 -15.12 -0.95
N GLN A 156 -16.08 -14.23 -0.61
CA GLN A 156 -16.73 -13.33 -1.55
C GLN A 156 -15.76 -12.24 -2.03
N ILE A 157 -14.92 -11.72 -1.13
CA ILE A 157 -13.85 -10.76 -1.46
C ILE A 157 -12.87 -11.37 -2.46
N LYS A 158 -12.41 -12.60 -2.18
CA LYS A 158 -11.50 -13.35 -3.07
C LYS A 158 -12.11 -13.57 -4.44
N GLY A 159 -13.35 -14.07 -4.49
CA GLY A 159 -14.08 -14.29 -5.75
C GLY A 159 -14.20 -13.01 -6.58
N ALA A 160 -14.67 -11.92 -5.96
CA ALA A 160 -14.86 -10.64 -6.62
C ALA A 160 -13.55 -10.04 -7.18
N LEU A 161 -12.45 -10.13 -6.42
CA LEU A 161 -11.13 -9.68 -6.86
C LEU A 161 -10.61 -10.50 -8.04
N LEU A 162 -10.73 -11.83 -7.99
CA LEU A 162 -10.30 -12.71 -9.09
C LEU A 162 -11.11 -12.46 -10.37
N GLN A 163 -12.42 -12.28 -10.24
CA GLN A 163 -13.28 -11.93 -11.36
C GLN A 163 -12.95 -10.55 -11.93
N ALA A 164 -12.72 -9.55 -11.07
CA ALA A 164 -12.30 -8.22 -11.50
C ALA A 164 -10.96 -8.26 -12.26
N ALA A 165 -9.98 -9.03 -11.78
CA ALA A 165 -8.71 -9.20 -12.45
C ALA A 165 -8.85 -9.91 -13.81
N THR A 166 -9.69 -10.94 -13.90
CA THR A 166 -10.03 -11.58 -15.19
C THR A 166 -10.70 -10.60 -16.13
N LEU A 167 -11.63 -9.79 -15.65
CA LEU A 167 -12.34 -8.81 -16.46
C LEU A 167 -11.39 -7.73 -17.00
N LEU A 168 -10.48 -7.21 -16.17
CA LEU A 168 -9.45 -6.28 -16.61
C LEU A 168 -8.54 -6.90 -17.68
N GLN A 169 -8.18 -8.19 -17.53
CA GLN A 169 -7.43 -8.91 -18.55
C GLN A 169 -8.22 -9.06 -19.86
N GLN A 170 -9.52 -9.36 -19.80
CA GLN A 170 -10.41 -9.43 -20.97
C GLN A 170 -10.56 -8.07 -21.67
N PHE A 171 -10.50 -6.96 -20.93
CA PHE A 171 -10.42 -5.62 -21.48
C PHE A 171 -9.06 -5.28 -22.11
N GLY A 172 -8.08 -6.19 -22.02
CA GLY A 172 -6.74 -6.05 -22.58
C GLY A 172 -5.72 -5.40 -21.65
N PHE A 173 -6.05 -5.23 -20.36
CA PHE A 173 -5.10 -4.68 -19.39
C PHE A 173 -4.09 -5.72 -18.90
N THR A 174 -2.88 -5.22 -18.63
CA THR A 174 -1.73 -5.89 -18.03
C THR A 174 -0.99 -4.86 -17.18
N ASP A 175 0.00 -5.29 -16.42
CA ASP A 175 0.90 -4.42 -15.64
C ASP A 175 1.50 -3.29 -16.50
N ARG A 176 1.80 -3.57 -17.78
CA ARG A 176 2.44 -2.62 -18.70
C ARG A 176 1.56 -1.46 -19.13
N ASN A 177 0.24 -1.58 -19.02
CA ASN A 177 -0.71 -0.57 -19.50
C ASN A 177 -1.77 -0.16 -18.44
N LEU A 178 -1.85 -0.86 -17.32
CA LEU A 178 -2.71 -0.50 -16.19
C LEU A 178 -2.06 0.63 -15.40
N THR A 179 -2.51 1.87 -15.63
CA THR A 179 -1.87 3.08 -15.07
C THR A 179 -2.11 3.24 -13.57
N ALA A 180 -3.12 2.56 -13.02
CA ALA A 180 -3.43 2.59 -11.60
C ALA A 180 -4.05 1.26 -11.12
N ASN A 181 -3.34 0.55 -10.25
CA ASN A 181 -3.80 -0.72 -9.67
C ASN A 181 -5.07 -0.56 -8.82
N SER A 182 -5.32 0.62 -8.25
CA SER A 182 -6.49 0.90 -7.41
C SER A 182 -7.83 0.84 -8.15
N VAL A 183 -7.84 0.87 -9.49
CA VAL A 183 -9.08 0.76 -10.29
C VAL A 183 -9.81 -0.56 -10.06
N ILE A 184 -9.10 -1.61 -9.68
CA ILE A 184 -9.72 -2.92 -9.41
C ILE A 184 -10.64 -2.89 -8.18
N ILE A 185 -10.44 -1.96 -7.24
CA ILE A 185 -11.20 -1.87 -5.98
C ILE A 185 -12.70 -1.66 -6.26
N PRO A 186 -13.12 -0.59 -6.97
CA PRO A 186 -14.53 -0.41 -7.30
C PRO A 186 -15.07 -1.44 -8.30
N VAL A 187 -14.23 -1.99 -9.17
CA VAL A 187 -14.65 -3.06 -10.10
C VAL A 187 -15.04 -4.31 -9.29
N ALA A 188 -14.16 -4.77 -8.40
CA ALA A 188 -14.44 -5.90 -7.52
C ALA A 188 -15.64 -5.63 -6.61
N HIS A 189 -15.75 -4.42 -6.04
CA HIS A 189 -16.90 -4.06 -5.23
C HIS A 189 -18.22 -4.10 -6.02
N TYR A 190 -18.24 -3.58 -7.24
CA TYR A 190 -19.41 -3.68 -8.12
C TYR A 190 -19.79 -5.14 -8.42
N LEU A 191 -18.81 -5.97 -8.80
CA LEU A 191 -19.05 -7.39 -9.08
C LEU A 191 -19.60 -8.13 -7.85
N HIS A 192 -19.10 -7.80 -6.67
CA HIS A 192 -19.61 -8.32 -5.41
C HIS A 192 -21.07 -7.95 -5.18
N LEU A 193 -21.43 -6.66 -5.29
CA LEU A 193 -22.80 -6.19 -5.08
C LEU A 193 -23.80 -6.79 -6.08
N ARG A 194 -23.35 -7.02 -7.32
CA ARG A 194 -24.13 -7.67 -8.37
C ARG A 194 -24.32 -9.17 -8.16
N GLY A 195 -23.57 -9.79 -7.25
CA GLY A 195 -23.50 -11.24 -7.12
C GLY A 195 -22.94 -11.90 -8.39
N ALA A 196 -21.99 -11.24 -9.05
CA ALA A 196 -21.43 -11.72 -10.31
C ALA A 196 -20.76 -13.09 -10.13
N THR A 197 -21.03 -14.00 -11.06
CA THR A 197 -20.34 -15.29 -11.17
C THR A 197 -19.55 -15.32 -12.48
N ASP A 198 -18.90 -16.44 -12.80
CA ASP A 198 -18.17 -16.60 -14.06
C ASP A 198 -19.06 -16.42 -15.29
N SER A 199 -20.39 -16.53 -15.14
CA SER A 199 -21.35 -16.21 -16.20
C SER A 199 -21.26 -14.74 -16.62
N TYR A 200 -21.05 -13.82 -15.67
CA TYR A 200 -20.92 -12.39 -15.95
C TYR A 200 -19.74 -12.09 -16.88
N LEU A 201 -18.68 -12.90 -16.85
CA LEU A 201 -17.50 -12.67 -17.68
C LEU A 201 -17.72 -13.04 -19.15
N ASN A 202 -18.68 -13.92 -19.44
CA ASN A 202 -18.80 -14.56 -20.76
C ASN A 202 -20.18 -14.43 -21.40
N SER A 203 -21.22 -14.19 -20.61
CA SER A 203 -22.61 -14.12 -21.06
C SER A 203 -22.85 -12.94 -22.00
N SER A 204 -23.62 -13.15 -23.08
CA SER A 204 -24.06 -12.07 -23.96
C SER A 204 -25.07 -11.13 -23.29
N ALA A 205 -25.84 -11.61 -22.32
CA ALA A 205 -26.83 -10.80 -21.59
C ALA A 205 -26.16 -9.66 -20.80
N ASP A 206 -24.93 -9.89 -20.34
CA ASP A 206 -24.15 -8.92 -19.56
C ASP A 206 -23.18 -8.09 -20.43
N ALA A 207 -23.20 -8.27 -21.75
CA ALA A 207 -22.23 -7.61 -22.65
C ALA A 207 -22.38 -6.07 -22.65
N ALA A 208 -23.62 -5.57 -22.62
CA ALA A 208 -23.87 -4.13 -22.57
C ALA A 208 -23.32 -3.52 -21.27
N ASP A 209 -23.54 -4.20 -20.15
CA ASP A 209 -23.07 -3.78 -18.84
C ASP A 209 -21.53 -3.80 -18.74
N ARG A 210 -20.90 -4.87 -19.22
CA ARG A 210 -19.43 -4.96 -19.34
C ARG A 210 -18.86 -3.84 -20.20
N SER A 211 -19.56 -3.44 -21.27
CA SER A 211 -19.13 -2.33 -22.14
C SER A 211 -19.17 -0.98 -21.41
N VAL A 212 -20.22 -0.72 -20.62
CA VAL A 212 -20.31 0.49 -19.79
C VAL A 212 -19.16 0.53 -18.77
N LEU A 213 -18.92 -0.58 -18.07
CA LEU A 213 -17.84 -0.71 -17.11
C LEU A 213 -16.46 -0.56 -17.78
N GLN A 214 -16.23 -1.17 -18.94
CA GLN A 214 -14.98 -1.04 -19.70
C GLN A 214 -14.73 0.41 -20.11
N GLY A 215 -15.76 1.10 -20.62
CA GLY A 215 -15.67 2.50 -21.02
C GLY A 215 -15.33 3.41 -19.83
N TRP A 216 -15.93 3.16 -18.66
CA TRP A 216 -15.60 3.90 -17.44
C TRP A 216 -14.18 3.62 -16.95
N VAL A 217 -13.77 2.35 -16.85
CA VAL A 217 -12.41 1.95 -16.44
C VAL A 217 -11.39 2.64 -17.32
N THR A 218 -11.56 2.55 -18.64
CA THR A 218 -10.62 3.10 -19.62
C THR A 218 -10.51 4.62 -19.49
N ARG A 219 -11.63 5.35 -19.45
CA ARG A 219 -11.61 6.81 -19.25
C ARG A 219 -10.96 7.21 -17.93
N SER A 220 -11.21 6.46 -16.85
CA SER A 220 -10.62 6.73 -15.54
C SER A 220 -9.10 6.52 -15.48
N LEU A 221 -8.58 5.62 -16.31
CA LEU A 221 -7.14 5.33 -16.41
C LEU A 221 -6.41 6.31 -17.32
N ILE A 222 -7.10 6.90 -18.31
CA ILE A 222 -6.59 7.96 -19.18
C ILE A 222 -6.49 9.28 -18.40
N LYS A 223 -7.55 9.63 -17.66
CA LYS A 223 -7.65 10.90 -16.95
C LYS A 223 -6.66 10.94 -15.77
N ARG A 224 -5.77 11.94 -15.79
CA ARG A 224 -4.81 12.15 -14.70
C ARG A 224 -5.54 12.60 -13.42
N GLY A 225 -5.01 12.21 -12.26
CA GLY A 225 -5.47 12.69 -10.97
C GLY A 225 -6.66 11.91 -10.36
N ILE A 226 -7.34 11.05 -11.12
CA ILE A 226 -8.43 10.21 -10.59
C ILE A 226 -7.92 9.28 -9.48
N TRP A 227 -6.89 8.51 -9.80
CA TRP A 227 -6.30 7.48 -8.93
C TRP A 227 -5.07 7.96 -8.13
N GLY A 228 -4.83 9.26 -8.07
CA GLY A 228 -3.68 9.87 -7.41
C GLY A 228 -3.98 10.33 -5.98
N SER A 229 -3.74 11.61 -5.70
CA SER A 229 -3.99 12.23 -4.39
C SER A 229 -5.45 12.07 -3.96
N GLY A 230 -5.69 11.90 -2.66
CA GLY A 230 -7.05 11.73 -2.12
C GLY A 230 -7.73 10.42 -2.54
N LEU A 231 -6.97 9.38 -2.87
CA LEU A 231 -7.49 8.06 -3.27
C LEU A 231 -8.56 7.54 -2.31
N ASP A 232 -8.32 7.59 -1.01
CA ASP A 232 -9.27 7.06 -0.03
C ASP A 232 -10.61 7.80 -0.07
N THR A 233 -10.60 9.14 -0.22
CA THR A 233 -11.83 9.93 -0.38
C THR A 233 -12.59 9.52 -1.64
N THR A 234 -11.86 9.28 -2.73
CA THR A 234 -12.45 8.79 -3.99
C THR A 234 -13.04 7.40 -3.81
N LEU A 235 -12.32 6.47 -3.17
CA LEU A 235 -12.81 5.11 -2.93
C LEU A 235 -14.05 5.10 -2.04
N THR A 236 -14.10 5.94 -0.99
CA THR A 236 -15.29 6.10 -0.15
C THR A 236 -16.49 6.56 -0.98
N ARG A 237 -16.32 7.61 -1.81
CA ARG A 237 -17.39 8.11 -2.69
C ARG A 237 -17.86 7.06 -3.70
N LEU A 238 -16.93 6.36 -4.33
CA LEU A 238 -17.26 5.28 -5.27
C LEU A 238 -18.06 4.18 -4.58
N ARG A 239 -17.67 3.77 -3.38
CA ARG A 239 -18.41 2.80 -2.59
C ARG A 239 -19.82 3.31 -2.25
N GLU A 240 -19.98 4.53 -1.78
CA GLU A 240 -21.29 5.12 -1.47
C GLU A 240 -22.25 5.03 -2.67
N VAL A 241 -21.77 5.42 -3.86
CA VAL A 241 -22.58 5.35 -5.09
C VAL A 241 -22.91 3.92 -5.48
N LEU A 242 -21.92 3.01 -5.45
CA LEU A 242 -22.13 1.61 -5.82
C LEU A 242 -23.12 0.92 -4.88
N THR A 243 -22.98 1.13 -3.56
CA THR A 243 -23.91 0.59 -2.56
C THR A 243 -25.31 1.17 -2.68
N GLY A 244 -25.45 2.42 -3.15
CA GLY A 244 -26.74 3.04 -3.44
C GLY A 244 -27.41 2.58 -4.75
N ASN A 245 -26.66 1.96 -5.66
CA ASN A 245 -27.10 1.60 -7.02
C ASN A 245 -26.81 0.12 -7.32
N THR A 246 -27.46 -0.78 -6.57
CA THR A 246 -27.23 -2.23 -6.65
C THR A 246 -28.03 -2.94 -7.74
N ILE A 247 -28.98 -2.25 -8.38
CA ILE A 247 -29.89 -2.82 -9.37
C ILE A 247 -29.53 -2.31 -10.76
N GLY A 248 -29.40 -3.23 -11.71
CA GLY A 248 -29.20 -2.90 -13.12
C GLY A 248 -27.74 -2.83 -13.53
N SER A 249 -27.44 -1.91 -14.46
CA SER A 249 -26.11 -1.76 -15.05
C SER A 249 -25.16 -0.95 -14.15
N PHE A 250 -23.87 -1.03 -14.40
CA PHE A 250 -22.83 -0.25 -13.76
C PHE A 250 -23.19 1.26 -13.79
N PRO A 251 -23.28 1.93 -12.62
CA PRO A 251 -23.80 3.29 -12.50
C PRO A 251 -22.72 4.33 -12.87
N ALA A 252 -22.25 4.30 -14.12
CA ALA A 252 -21.16 5.17 -14.58
C ALA A 252 -21.49 6.66 -14.46
N VAL A 253 -22.74 7.05 -14.73
CA VAL A 253 -23.19 8.45 -14.69
C VAL A 253 -23.18 8.98 -13.27
N GLU A 254 -23.73 8.22 -12.33
CA GLU A 254 -23.79 8.57 -10.91
C GLU A 254 -22.38 8.62 -10.31
N ILE A 255 -21.52 7.66 -10.69
CA ILE A 255 -20.11 7.65 -10.28
C ILE A 255 -19.41 8.91 -10.78
N GLU A 256 -19.55 9.25 -12.06
CA GLU A 256 -18.94 10.42 -12.68
C GLU A 256 -19.36 11.72 -12.00
N ALA A 257 -20.66 11.86 -11.71
CA ALA A 257 -21.19 13.01 -10.97
C ALA A 257 -20.59 13.10 -9.55
N ALA A 258 -20.50 11.97 -8.83
CA ALA A 258 -19.97 11.94 -7.47
C ALA A 258 -18.47 12.25 -7.40
N VAL A 259 -17.66 11.75 -8.34
CA VAL A 259 -16.23 12.06 -8.39
C VAL A 259 -15.96 13.49 -8.87
N ALA A 260 -16.79 14.03 -9.77
CA ALA A 260 -16.71 15.42 -10.19
C ALA A 260 -16.97 16.39 -9.01
N ALA A 261 -17.90 16.07 -8.12
CA ALA A 261 -18.21 16.86 -6.92
C ALA A 261 -17.03 17.00 -5.94
N VAL A 262 -16.04 16.09 -6.00
CA VAL A 262 -14.80 16.16 -5.21
C VAL A 262 -13.60 16.63 -6.04
N GLY A 263 -13.85 17.29 -7.18
CA GLY A 263 -12.83 17.88 -8.04
C GLY A 263 -12.12 16.90 -8.97
N LYS A 264 -12.65 15.68 -9.13
CA LYS A 264 -12.08 14.62 -9.98
C LYS A 264 -12.99 14.30 -11.16
N SER A 265 -13.29 15.32 -11.96
CA SER A 265 -14.12 15.16 -13.16
C SER A 265 -13.46 14.25 -14.19
N LEU A 266 -14.26 13.39 -14.83
CA LEU A 266 -13.87 12.56 -15.97
C LEU A 266 -14.10 13.26 -17.33
N SER A 267 -14.38 14.57 -17.32
CA SER A 267 -14.40 15.41 -18.52
C SER A 267 -12.98 15.74 -18.98
N PHE A 268 -12.73 15.73 -20.29
CA PHE A 268 -11.44 16.11 -20.88
C PHE A 268 -11.56 17.49 -21.53
N ASP A 269 -10.65 18.39 -21.20
CA ASP A 269 -10.56 19.69 -21.90
C ASP A 269 -9.72 19.58 -23.19
N ALA A 270 -9.72 20.64 -24.00
CA ALA A 270 -9.02 20.64 -25.29
C ALA A 270 -7.50 20.46 -25.13
N ALA A 271 -6.89 21.01 -24.08
CA ALA A 271 -5.45 20.89 -23.84
C ALA A 271 -5.08 19.45 -23.43
N GLU A 272 -5.92 18.81 -22.63
CA GLU A 272 -5.77 17.40 -22.28
C GLU A 272 -5.93 16.50 -23.50
N ILE A 273 -6.91 16.76 -24.37
CA ILE A 273 -7.08 16.01 -25.62
C ILE A 273 -5.83 16.16 -26.49
N ASP A 274 -5.30 17.37 -26.67
CA ASP A 274 -4.07 17.60 -27.41
C ASP A 274 -2.86 16.88 -26.77
N GLU A 275 -2.76 16.83 -25.44
CA GLU A 275 -1.73 16.02 -24.76
C GLU A 275 -1.86 14.54 -25.10
N LEU A 276 -3.09 14.00 -25.07
CA LEU A 276 -3.36 12.60 -25.35
C LEU A 276 -3.01 12.22 -26.80
N LEU A 277 -3.29 13.09 -27.76
CA LEU A 277 -2.93 12.91 -29.17
C LEU A 277 -1.41 12.93 -29.41
N ASN A 278 -0.66 13.58 -28.51
CA ASN A 278 0.80 13.68 -28.57
C ASN A 278 1.53 12.58 -27.75
N LEU A 279 0.79 11.59 -27.21
CA LEU A 279 1.41 10.49 -26.48
C LEU A 279 2.32 9.65 -27.40
N LYS A 280 3.52 9.34 -26.90
CA LYS A 280 4.46 8.47 -27.62
C LYS A 280 4.00 7.01 -27.57
N TYR A 281 4.31 6.29 -28.65
CA TYR A 281 4.17 4.83 -28.69
C TYR A 281 4.94 4.18 -27.53
N ALA A 282 4.42 3.05 -27.04
CA ALA A 282 4.92 2.30 -25.87
C ALA A 282 4.77 2.97 -24.49
N GLY A 283 4.05 4.09 -24.37
CA GLY A 283 3.65 4.63 -23.07
C GLY A 283 2.53 3.83 -22.39
N GLN A 284 2.53 3.76 -21.05
CA GLN A 284 1.52 3.01 -20.28
C GLN A 284 0.08 3.50 -20.54
N ARG A 285 -0.11 4.83 -20.70
CA ARG A 285 -1.42 5.45 -21.03
C ARG A 285 -1.84 5.25 -22.50
N THR A 286 -0.89 4.96 -23.39
CA THR A 286 -1.12 4.92 -24.84
C THR A 286 -2.13 3.83 -25.22
N PHE A 287 -2.05 2.67 -24.58
CA PHE A 287 -3.03 1.59 -24.79
C PHE A 287 -4.47 2.04 -24.49
N SER A 288 -4.69 2.71 -23.35
CA SER A 288 -6.03 3.13 -22.95
C SER A 288 -6.59 4.14 -23.95
N VAL A 289 -5.77 5.08 -24.43
CA VAL A 289 -6.18 6.03 -25.47
C VAL A 289 -6.54 5.31 -26.77
N LEU A 290 -5.72 4.37 -27.23
CA LEU A 290 -5.98 3.60 -28.45
C LEU A 290 -7.23 2.72 -28.34
N SER A 291 -7.59 2.23 -27.15
CA SER A 291 -8.79 1.41 -26.96
C SER A 291 -10.11 2.18 -27.02
N VAL A 292 -10.07 3.52 -27.02
CA VAL A 292 -11.24 4.40 -27.11
C VAL A 292 -11.44 4.99 -28.51
N LEU A 293 -10.42 4.92 -29.37
CA LEU A 293 -10.46 5.34 -30.78
C LEU A 293 -11.10 4.27 -31.67
#